data_AF-A0A836W6B0-F1
#
_entry.id   AF-A0A836W6B0-F1
#
_cell.length_a   1.000
_cell.length_b   1.000
_cell.length_c   1.000
_cell.angle_alpha   90.00
_cell.angle_beta   90.00
_cell.angle_gamma   90.00
#
_symmetry.space_group_name_H-M   'P 1'
#
loop_
_entity.id
_entity.type
_entity.pdbx_description
1 polymer ?
#
loop_
_entity_poly.entity_id
_entity_poly.type
_entity_poly.pdbx_seq_one_letter_code
_entity_poly.pdbx_strand_id
1 'polypeptide(L)'
;AKEFFMLAARYTGGRIVIGWEPRGDWHEHRDTLEDIICGVGVIHVVDPFRRKPVVCSGQKILYLRLHGIGGREVNYKYKYTDEDLRRLVWIVRGYIDEYTFKEVYIMFNNVYMGEDAQRFRDIARAEGLEVL
;
A
#
# COMPACT_ATOMS: atom_id res chain seq x y z
N ALA A 1 5.92 -19.12 -1.68
CA ALA A 1 5.95 -17.70 -2.11
C ALA A 1 7.36 -17.22 -2.47
N LYS A 2 8.36 -17.36 -1.58
CA LYS A 2 9.75 -16.90 -1.84
C LYS A 2 10.33 -17.36 -3.18
N GLU A 3 10.28 -18.65 -3.47
CA GLU A 3 10.79 -19.24 -4.72
C GLU A 3 10.13 -18.64 -5.97
N PHE A 4 8.82 -18.42 -5.93
CA PHE A 4 8.09 -17.79 -7.02
C PHE A 4 8.61 -16.37 -7.30
N PHE A 5 8.82 -15.55 -6.26
CA PHE A 5 9.32 -14.19 -6.45
C PHE A 5 10.79 -14.16 -6.87
N MET A 6 11.62 -15.08 -6.38
CA MET A 6 13.01 -15.21 -6.85
C MET A 6 13.05 -15.55 -8.34
N LEU A 7 12.18 -16.45 -8.79
CA LEU A 7 12.06 -16.82 -10.19
C LEU A 7 11.55 -15.64 -11.04
N ALA A 8 10.53 -14.94 -10.57
CA ALA A 8 10.00 -13.75 -11.24
C ALA A 8 11.07 -12.66 -11.38
N ALA A 9 11.79 -12.34 -10.30
CA ALA A 9 12.88 -11.35 -10.31
C ALA A 9 13.98 -11.74 -11.31
N ARG A 10 14.33 -13.03 -11.40
CA ARG A 10 15.28 -13.55 -12.38
C ARG A 10 14.81 -13.35 -13.82
N TYR A 11 13.54 -13.64 -14.13
CA TYR A 11 13.01 -13.51 -15.49
C TYR A 11 12.82 -12.06 -15.93
N THR A 12 12.52 -11.15 -15.00
CA THR A 12 12.33 -9.73 -15.32
C THR A 12 13.65 -8.94 -15.34
N GLY A 13 14.75 -9.57 -14.91
CA GLY A 13 16.07 -8.93 -14.84
C GLY A 13 16.09 -7.69 -13.93
N GLY A 14 15.22 -7.65 -12.92
CA GLY A 14 15.09 -6.50 -12.00
C GLY A 14 14.50 -5.23 -12.63
N ARG A 15 14.01 -5.27 -13.88
CA ARG A 15 13.42 -4.11 -14.57
C ARG A 15 11.97 -3.87 -14.21
N ILE A 16 11.31 -4.87 -13.63
CA ILE A 16 9.91 -4.81 -13.23
C ILE A 16 9.85 -4.84 -11.71
N VAL A 17 9.18 -3.83 -11.14
CA VAL A 17 8.85 -3.79 -9.72
C VAL A 17 7.63 -4.67 -9.46
N ILE A 18 7.75 -5.60 -8.51
CA ILE A 18 6.67 -6.53 -8.16
C ILE A 18 6.06 -6.09 -6.84
N GLY A 19 4.74 -5.93 -6.80
CA GLY A 19 3.97 -5.77 -5.57
C GLY A 19 3.19 -7.04 -5.25
N TRP A 20 3.15 -7.41 -3.98
CA TRP A 20 2.38 -8.55 -3.48
C TRP A 20 1.44 -8.13 -2.38
N GLU A 21 0.15 -8.42 -2.57
CA GLU A 21 -0.90 -8.26 -1.56
C GLU A 21 -1.29 -9.63 -0.99
N PRO A 22 -0.64 -10.10 0.09
CA PRO A 22 -1.01 -11.36 0.72
C PRO A 22 -2.40 -11.26 1.38
N ARG A 23 -3.15 -12.37 1.36
CA ARG A 23 -4.53 -12.48 1.89
C ARG A 23 -4.67 -13.65 2.84
N GLY A 24 -5.61 -13.60 3.78
CA GLY A 24 -5.72 -14.62 4.83
C GLY A 24 -4.80 -14.36 6.02
N ASP A 25 -4.18 -15.41 6.56
CA ASP A 25 -3.43 -15.40 7.82
C ASP A 25 -1.97 -14.91 7.72
N TRP A 26 -1.46 -14.56 6.51
CA TRP A 26 -0.08 -14.06 6.33
C TRP A 26 0.31 -12.92 7.27
N HIS A 27 -0.64 -12.09 7.67
CA HIS A 27 -0.41 -10.98 8.59
C HIS A 27 -0.07 -11.42 10.03
N GLU A 28 -0.41 -12.67 10.39
CA GLU A 28 -0.04 -13.31 11.66
C GLU A 28 1.40 -13.88 11.60
N HIS A 29 1.97 -14.02 10.40
CA HIS A 29 3.29 -14.57 10.15
C HIS A 29 4.30 -13.50 9.72
N ARG A 30 4.43 -12.45 10.52
CA ARG A 30 5.19 -11.24 10.16
C ARG A 30 6.65 -11.51 9.82
N ASP A 31 7.37 -12.33 10.59
CA ASP A 31 8.79 -12.61 10.35
C ASP A 31 9.01 -13.31 8.99
N THR A 32 8.15 -14.27 8.65
CA THR A 32 8.15 -14.95 7.35
C THR A 32 7.86 -13.98 6.22
N LEU A 33 6.92 -13.05 6.45
CA LEU A 33 6.57 -12.03 5.48
C LEU A 33 7.74 -11.07 5.23
N GLU A 34 8.41 -10.63 6.29
CA GLU A 34 9.60 -9.79 6.21
C GLU A 34 10.75 -10.47 5.47
N ASP A 35 11.02 -11.76 5.74
CA ASP A 35 12.04 -12.54 5.02
C ASP A 35 11.75 -12.65 3.51
N ILE A 36 10.49 -12.84 3.12
CA ILE A 36 10.11 -12.92 1.71
C ILE A 36 10.23 -11.55 1.04
N ILE A 37 9.62 -10.53 1.65
CA ILE A 37 9.48 -9.18 1.07
C ILE A 37 10.84 -8.52 0.96
N CYS A 38 11.61 -8.48 2.04
CA CYS A 38 12.92 -7.85 2.05
C CYS A 38 14.02 -8.72 1.45
N GLY A 39 13.90 -10.05 1.55
CA GLY A 39 14.87 -10.97 0.94
C GLY A 39 14.84 -10.96 -0.59
N VAL A 40 13.70 -10.65 -1.20
CA VAL A 40 13.54 -10.65 -2.67
C VAL A 40 13.32 -9.24 -3.25
N GLY A 41 12.99 -8.24 -2.43
CA GLY A 41 12.71 -6.88 -2.89
C GLY A 41 11.33 -6.71 -3.51
N VAL A 42 10.33 -7.46 -3.01
CA VAL A 42 8.92 -7.33 -3.41
C VAL A 42 8.27 -6.25 -2.56
N ILE A 43 7.39 -5.43 -3.12
CA ILE A 43 6.65 -4.42 -2.34
C ILE A 43 5.50 -5.08 -1.59
N HIS A 44 5.42 -4.85 -0.27
CA HIS A 44 4.26 -5.24 0.52
C HIS A 44 3.07 -4.32 0.19
N VAL A 45 2.11 -4.83 -0.56
CA VAL A 45 0.87 -4.11 -0.86
C VAL A 45 -0.13 -4.41 0.25
N VAL A 46 -0.65 -3.37 0.89
CA VAL A 46 -1.63 -3.51 1.99
C VAL A 46 -2.73 -2.47 1.91
N ASP A 47 -3.84 -2.74 2.58
CA ASP A 47 -4.77 -1.70 3.01
C ASP A 47 -4.24 -1.03 4.30
N PRO A 48 -3.89 0.27 4.25
CA PRO A 48 -3.28 0.97 5.39
C PRO A 48 -4.24 1.13 6.58
N PHE A 49 -5.56 1.02 6.36
CA PHE A 49 -6.53 1.03 7.46
C PHE A 49 -6.60 -0.30 8.20
N ARG A 50 -6.00 -1.36 7.66
CA ARG A 50 -6.02 -2.71 8.25
C ARG A 50 -4.67 -3.15 8.79
N ARG A 51 -3.60 -2.85 8.07
CA ARG A 51 -2.26 -3.41 8.33
C ARG A 51 -1.19 -2.36 8.04
N LYS A 52 -0.08 -2.46 8.77
CA LYS A 52 1.14 -1.72 8.45
C LYS A 52 1.92 -2.50 7.38
N PRO A 53 2.41 -1.83 6.32
CA PRO A 53 3.26 -2.47 5.33
C PRO A 53 4.59 -2.88 5.99
N VAL A 54 5.24 -3.87 5.38
CA VAL A 54 6.65 -4.15 5.63
C VAL A 54 7.41 -3.25 4.68
N VAL A 55 8.31 -2.43 5.22
CA VAL A 55 9.14 -1.51 4.45
C VAL A 55 10.60 -1.90 4.65
N CYS A 56 11.27 -2.21 3.55
CA CYS A 56 12.65 -2.68 3.58
C CYS A 56 13.64 -1.51 3.44
N SER A 57 14.86 -1.69 3.96
CA SER A 57 15.91 -0.68 3.81
C SER A 57 16.18 -0.37 2.34
N GLY A 58 16.24 0.92 2.00
CA GLY A 58 16.47 1.39 0.63
C GLY A 58 15.27 1.30 -0.32
N GLN A 59 14.12 0.78 0.13
CA GLN A 59 12.89 0.74 -0.67
C GLN A 59 12.48 2.15 -1.13
N LYS A 60 12.17 2.29 -2.41
CA LYS A 60 11.86 3.60 -3.03
C LYS A 60 10.39 3.81 -3.32
N ILE A 61 9.58 2.76 -3.29
CA ILE A 61 8.17 2.81 -3.65
C ILE A 61 7.35 2.21 -2.51
N LEU A 62 6.29 2.91 -2.11
CA LEU A 62 5.23 2.39 -1.27
C LEU A 62 3.98 2.16 -2.13
N TYR A 63 3.26 1.07 -1.92
CA TYR A 63 2.01 0.82 -2.64
C TYR A 63 0.90 0.38 -1.67
N LEU A 64 -0.13 1.21 -1.56
CA LEU A 64 -1.31 1.02 -0.74
C LEU A 64 -2.53 0.72 -1.62
N ARG A 65 -3.33 -0.28 -1.24
CA ARG A 65 -4.59 -0.63 -1.91
C ARG A 65 -5.74 -0.63 -0.93
N LEU A 66 -6.70 0.26 -1.16
CA LEU A 66 -7.81 0.55 -0.27
C LEU A 66 -9.06 -0.24 -0.66
N HIS A 67 -9.59 -1.03 0.26
CA HIS A 67 -10.70 -1.95 0.00
C HIS A 67 -11.98 -1.58 0.73
N GLY A 68 -12.04 -0.39 1.33
CA GLY A 68 -13.12 0.05 2.21
C GLY A 68 -12.90 -0.33 3.68
N ILE A 69 -13.43 0.49 4.57
CA ILE A 69 -13.32 0.29 6.02
C ILE A 69 -14.46 -0.64 6.50
N GLY A 70 -14.15 -1.58 7.38
CA GLY A 70 -15.13 -2.52 7.95
C GLY A 70 -14.49 -3.78 8.53
N GLY A 71 -15.32 -4.64 9.15
CA GLY A 71 -14.84 -5.83 9.88
C GLY A 71 -14.33 -6.98 9.01
N ARG A 72 -14.82 -7.12 7.77
CA ARG A 72 -14.37 -8.16 6.81
C ARG A 72 -13.12 -7.72 6.08
N GLU A 73 -12.34 -8.67 5.53
CA GLU A 73 -11.08 -8.41 4.80
C GLU A 73 -11.20 -7.33 3.71
N VAL A 74 -12.35 -7.27 3.04
CA VAL A 74 -12.69 -6.26 2.03
C VAL A 74 -14.10 -5.71 2.26
N ASN A 75 -14.32 -4.44 1.93
CA ASN A 75 -15.62 -3.78 1.90
C ASN A 75 -15.75 -2.87 0.67
N TYR A 76 -15.81 -3.48 -0.52
CA TYR A 76 -15.83 -2.74 -1.79
C TYR A 76 -16.98 -1.73 -1.93
N LYS A 77 -18.07 -1.87 -1.18
CA LYS A 77 -19.21 -0.95 -1.21
C LYS A 77 -19.05 0.23 -0.26
N TYR A 78 -17.97 0.29 0.51
CA TYR A 78 -17.70 1.43 1.37
C TYR A 78 -17.43 2.68 0.53
N LYS A 79 -18.05 3.80 0.90
CA LYS A 79 -17.73 5.12 0.38
C LYS A 79 -16.96 5.88 1.45
N TYR A 80 -15.75 6.32 1.13
CA TYR A 80 -14.91 6.99 2.10
C TYR A 80 -15.50 8.35 2.48
N THR A 81 -15.52 8.66 3.78
CA THR A 81 -15.87 10.00 4.26
C THR A 81 -14.67 10.93 4.13
N ASP A 82 -14.89 12.25 4.14
CA ASP A 82 -13.76 13.20 4.13
C ASP A 82 -12.86 13.01 5.34
N GLU A 83 -13.40 12.59 6.49
CA GLU A 83 -12.61 12.29 7.69
C GLU A 83 -11.69 11.08 7.47
N ASP A 84 -12.18 10.02 6.82
CA ASP A 84 -11.34 8.88 6.45
C ASP A 84 -10.22 9.29 5.49
N LEU A 85 -10.53 10.16 4.53
CA LEU A 85 -9.54 10.65 3.57
C LEU A 85 -8.46 11.53 4.23
N ARG A 86 -8.83 12.38 5.20
CA ARG A 86 -7.85 13.11 6.04
C ARG A 86 -7.02 12.15 6.89
N ARG A 87 -7.64 11.11 7.44
CA ARG A 87 -6.90 10.06 8.14
C ARG A 87 -5.91 9.34 7.22
N LEU A 88 -6.28 9.11 5.95
CA LEU A 88 -5.36 8.56 4.96
C LEU A 88 -4.18 9.49 4.69
N VAL A 89 -4.40 10.81 4.59
CA VAL A 89 -3.33 11.82 4.48
C VAL A 89 -2.37 11.72 5.66
N TRP A 90 -2.89 11.64 6.89
CA TRP A 90 -2.05 11.49 8.08
C TRP A 90 -1.23 10.19 8.07
N ILE A 91 -1.84 9.06 7.67
CA ILE A 91 -1.12 7.78 7.55
C ILE A 91 0.01 7.89 6.51
N VAL A 92 -0.27 8.48 5.34
CA VAL A 92 0.71 8.63 4.25
C VAL A 92 1.86 9.54 4.68
N ARG A 93 1.58 10.66 5.36
CA ARG A 93 2.60 11.54 5.94
C ARG A 93 3.51 10.79 6.90
N GLY A 94 2.94 10.00 7.81
CA GLY A 94 3.73 9.18 8.73
C GLY A 94 4.75 8.29 8.02
N TYR A 95 4.36 7.65 6.91
CA TYR A 95 5.29 6.85 6.11
C TYR A 95 6.33 7.68 5.35
N ILE A 96 5.97 8.87 4.84
CA ILE A 96 6.92 9.76 4.15
C ILE A 96 7.94 10.34 5.14
N ASP A 97 7.52 10.64 6.37
CA ASP A 97 8.39 11.17 7.41
C ASP A 97 9.34 10.09 7.96
N GLU A 98 8.86 8.84 8.08
CA GLU A 98 9.65 7.71 8.58
C GLU A 98 10.61 7.14 7.51
N TYR A 99 10.25 7.22 6.22
CA TYR A 99 10.99 6.58 5.13
C TYR A 99 11.19 7.49 3.92
N THR A 100 12.36 7.41 3.28
CA THR A 100 12.66 8.16 2.06
C THR A 100 12.14 7.46 0.79
N PHE A 101 10.81 7.50 0.59
CA PHE A 101 10.18 7.05 -0.65
C PHE A 101 10.39 8.07 -1.78
N LYS A 102 10.55 7.60 -3.01
CA LYS A 102 10.45 8.41 -4.22
C LYS A 102 9.01 8.57 -4.66
N GLU A 103 8.21 7.51 -4.52
CA GLU A 103 6.84 7.45 -5.00
C GLU A 103 5.96 6.69 -4.00
N VAL A 104 4.75 7.18 -3.78
CA VAL A 104 3.72 6.51 -2.99
C VAL A 104 2.50 6.31 -3.89
N TYR A 105 2.21 5.06 -4.20
CA TYR A 105 1.03 4.68 -4.99
C TYR A 105 -0.14 4.37 -4.07
N ILE A 106 -1.28 4.98 -4.33
CA ILE A 106 -2.51 4.78 -3.59
C ILE A 106 -3.59 4.40 -4.58
N MET A 107 -4.06 3.16 -4.52
CA MET A 107 -5.16 2.70 -5.34
C MET A 107 -6.41 2.51 -4.49
N PHE A 108 -7.44 3.29 -4.79
CA PHE A 108 -8.80 3.03 -4.34
C PHE A 108 -9.35 1.85 -5.12
N ASN A 109 -9.76 0.79 -4.41
CA ASN A 109 -10.29 -0.43 -5.00
C ASN A 109 -11.76 -0.66 -4.60
N ASN A 110 -12.48 0.39 -4.18
CA ASN A 110 -13.91 0.36 -3.89
C ASN A 110 -14.76 0.78 -5.10
N VAL A 111 -16.07 0.54 -5.07
CA VAL A 111 -16.98 0.85 -6.19
C VAL A 111 -17.07 2.34 -6.51
N TYR A 112 -16.73 3.21 -5.55
CA TYR A 112 -16.69 4.67 -5.70
C TYR A 112 -15.27 5.21 -5.97
N MET A 113 -14.33 4.34 -6.36
CA MET A 113 -12.89 4.66 -6.43
C MET A 113 -12.54 5.93 -7.20
N GLY A 114 -13.25 6.25 -8.29
CA GLY A 114 -12.98 7.46 -9.06
C GLY A 114 -13.30 8.74 -8.28
N GLU A 115 -14.44 8.77 -7.60
CA GLU A 115 -14.87 9.90 -6.77
C GLU A 115 -13.99 10.00 -5.51
N ASP A 116 -13.72 8.87 -4.85
CA ASP A 116 -12.92 8.85 -3.62
C ASP A 116 -11.45 9.22 -3.89
N ALA A 117 -10.87 8.78 -5.01
CA ALA A 117 -9.52 9.18 -5.41
C ALA A 117 -9.44 10.68 -5.73
N GLN A 118 -10.45 11.23 -6.42
CA GLN A 118 -10.51 12.67 -6.71
C GLN A 118 -10.62 13.49 -5.41
N ARG A 119 -11.54 13.12 -4.52
CA ARG A 119 -11.72 13.79 -3.22
C ARG A 119 -10.46 13.69 -2.37
N PHE A 120 -9.81 12.52 -2.35
CA PHE A 120 -8.53 12.34 -1.64
C PHE A 120 -7.47 13.28 -2.17
N ARG A 121 -7.28 13.36 -3.50
CA ARG A 121 -6.31 14.25 -4.12
C ARG A 121 -6.54 15.70 -3.73
N ASP A 122 -7.78 16.15 -3.75
CA ASP A 122 -8.13 17.55 -3.45
C ASP A 122 -7.89 17.87 -1.96
N ILE A 123 -8.26 16.95 -1.04
CA ILE A 123 -7.99 17.06 0.39
C ILE A 123 -6.47 17.02 0.67
N ALA A 124 -5.75 16.07 0.08
CA ALA A 124 -4.32 15.91 0.26
C ALA A 124 -3.54 17.15 -0.18
N ARG A 125 -3.89 17.74 -1.33
CA ARG A 125 -3.31 19.00 -1.81
C ARG A 125 -3.63 20.17 -0.88
N ALA A 126 -4.86 20.27 -0.39
CA ALA A 126 -5.24 21.31 0.58
C ALA A 126 -4.46 21.17 1.91
N GLU A 127 -4.11 19.94 2.29
CA GLU A 127 -3.26 19.64 3.44
C GLU A 127 -1.76 19.65 3.11
N GLY A 128 -1.35 20.08 1.92
CA GLY A 128 0.06 20.27 1.55
C GLY A 128 0.82 19.00 1.17
N LEU A 129 0.14 17.91 0.82
CA LEU A 129 0.74 16.77 0.13
C LEU A 129 0.71 16.99 -1.39
N GLU A 130 1.85 16.78 -2.05
CA GLU A 130 1.90 16.73 -3.50
C GLU A 130 1.30 15.42 -3.99
N VAL A 131 0.22 15.53 -4.77
CA VAL A 131 -0.46 14.39 -5.39
C VAL A 131 -0.65 14.69 -6.87
N LEU A 132 -0.25 13.77 -7.73
CA LEU A 132 -0.38 13.86 -9.19
C LEU A 132 -1.83 13.62 -9.64
#